data_AF-A0A0P7E921-F1
#
_entry.id   AF-A0A0P7E921-F1
#
_cell.length_a   1.000
_cell.length_b   1.000
_cell.length_c   1.000
_cell.angle_alpha   90.00
_cell.angle_beta   90.00
_cell.angle_gamma   90.00
#
_symmetry.space_group_name_H-M   'P 1'
#
loop_
_entity.id
_entity.type
_entity.pdbx_description
1 polymer ?
#
loop_
_entity_poly.entity_id
_entity_poly.type
_entity_poly.pdbx_seq_one_letter_code
_entity_poly.pdbx_strand_id
1 'polypeptide(L)'
;MTQTTGHTPLTSNAIDDALAPWQSAIYQGNLAFESGELITARDHYTVASSCAETLLAQFSNIPINQSVTRSLEHCIAAFVVATLNLADTFKVMQKPDKACTWLCHAHQRLSALLNHPEQQVRILVLHHHHKTYYELVKFASMASAFPTLINRINQLLADHPHKTQLLH
;
A
#
# COMPACT_ATOMS: atom_id res chain seq x y z
N MET A 1 -33.12 -25.14 19.49
CA MET A 1 -33.38 -24.45 18.22
C MET A 1 -32.22 -23.48 17.97
N THR A 2 -31.47 -23.76 16.93
CA THR A 2 -30.21 -23.11 16.52
C THR A 2 -30.43 -21.67 16.07
N GLN A 3 -29.74 -20.71 16.69
CA GLN A 3 -29.63 -19.34 16.20
C GLN A 3 -28.77 -19.34 14.94
N THR A 4 -29.40 -19.15 13.79
CA THR A 4 -28.74 -18.87 12.53
C THR A 4 -28.24 -17.43 12.54
N THR A 5 -26.95 -17.24 12.76
CA THR A 5 -26.26 -15.97 12.49
C THR A 5 -26.33 -15.70 10.99
N GLY A 6 -27.21 -14.78 10.59
CA GLY A 6 -27.30 -14.33 9.21
C GLY A 6 -26.02 -13.60 8.83
N HIS A 7 -25.21 -14.21 7.96
CA HIS A 7 -24.15 -13.50 7.26
C HIS A 7 -24.80 -12.59 6.22
N THR A 8 -24.98 -11.32 6.58
CA THR A 8 -25.39 -10.28 5.64
C THR A 8 -24.29 -10.17 4.56
N PRO A 9 -24.62 -10.32 3.27
CA PRO A 9 -23.64 -10.11 2.21
C PRO A 9 -23.16 -8.66 2.27
N LEU A 10 -21.86 -8.45 2.33
CA LEU A 10 -21.25 -7.13 2.13
C LEU A 10 -21.62 -6.67 0.71
N THR A 11 -22.57 -5.75 0.60
CA THR A 11 -22.95 -5.10 -0.66
C THR A 11 -21.84 -4.15 -1.10
N SER A 12 -21.86 -3.73 -2.38
CA SER A 12 -20.94 -2.72 -2.94
C SER A 12 -20.78 -1.48 -2.03
N ASN A 13 -21.85 -1.08 -1.33
CA ASN A 13 -21.84 0.08 -0.46
C ASN A 13 -20.97 -0.10 0.80
N ALA A 14 -20.76 -1.33 1.27
CA ALA A 14 -20.07 -1.57 2.54
C ALA A 14 -18.56 -1.30 2.46
N ILE A 15 -17.93 -1.57 1.31
CA ILE A 15 -16.51 -1.25 1.11
C ILE A 15 -16.32 0.25 0.89
N ASP A 16 -17.26 0.91 0.21
CA ASP A 16 -17.25 2.36 0.02
C ASP A 16 -17.40 3.08 1.36
N ASP A 17 -18.33 2.64 2.22
CA ASP A 17 -18.50 3.16 3.57
C ASP A 17 -17.24 2.93 4.43
N ALA A 18 -16.63 1.74 4.34
CA ALA A 18 -15.40 1.44 5.06
C ALA A 18 -14.21 2.30 4.59
N LEU A 19 -14.15 2.65 3.31
CA LEU A 19 -13.11 3.50 2.72
C LEU A 19 -13.42 5.00 2.77
N ALA A 20 -14.60 5.43 3.26
CA ALA A 20 -14.93 6.84 3.37
C ALA A 20 -13.86 7.67 4.16
N PRO A 21 -13.28 7.17 5.28
CA PRO A 21 -12.17 7.85 5.94
C PRO A 21 -10.92 7.98 5.06
N TRP A 22 -10.59 6.93 4.29
CA TRP A 22 -9.50 6.96 3.32
C TRP A 22 -9.77 7.98 2.21
N GLN A 23 -10.98 8.00 1.65
CA GLN A 23 -11.36 8.92 0.56
C GLN A 23 -11.21 10.38 1.00
N SER A 24 -11.74 10.71 2.18
CA SER A 24 -11.61 12.05 2.77
C SER A 24 -10.15 12.42 3.00
N ALA A 25 -9.36 11.50 3.57
CA ALA A 25 -7.95 11.74 3.83
C ALA A 25 -7.12 11.92 2.54
N ILE A 26 -7.33 11.11 1.50
CA ILE A 26 -6.65 11.30 0.21
C ILE A 26 -7.02 12.65 -0.41
N TYR A 27 -8.30 13.01 -0.40
CA TYR A 27 -8.75 14.28 -0.97
C TYR A 27 -8.08 15.48 -0.27
N GLN A 28 -8.12 15.53 1.06
CA GLN A 28 -7.49 16.60 1.83
C GLN A 28 -5.96 16.58 1.70
N GLY A 29 -5.36 15.40 1.64
CA GLY A 29 -3.92 15.24 1.41
C GLY A 29 -3.48 15.80 0.06
N ASN A 30 -4.24 15.53 -1.01
CA ASN A 30 -3.97 16.05 -2.34
C ASN A 30 -4.09 17.58 -2.39
N LEU A 31 -5.16 18.14 -1.82
CA LEU A 31 -5.33 19.60 -1.73
C LEU A 31 -4.16 20.26 -0.99
N ALA A 32 -3.76 19.70 0.15
CA ALA A 32 -2.63 20.20 0.92
C ALA A 32 -1.29 20.06 0.19
N PHE A 33 -1.08 18.96 -0.55
CA PHE A 33 0.14 18.76 -1.32
C PHE A 33 0.24 19.78 -2.46
N GLU A 34 -0.87 19.99 -3.19
CA GLU A 34 -0.96 20.96 -4.28
C GLU A 34 -0.76 22.40 -3.81
N SER A 35 -1.19 22.73 -2.59
CA SER A 35 -0.97 24.05 -1.98
C SER A 35 0.41 24.23 -1.34
N GLY A 36 1.25 23.18 -1.30
CA GLY A 36 2.57 23.22 -0.68
C GLY A 36 2.57 23.03 0.84
N GLU A 37 1.42 22.72 1.44
CA GLU A 37 1.24 22.42 2.87
C GLU A 37 1.69 20.98 3.19
N LEU A 38 2.98 20.69 2.97
CA LEU A 38 3.53 19.33 2.97
C LEU A 38 3.37 18.59 4.31
N ILE A 39 3.35 19.30 5.44
CA ILE A 39 3.13 18.69 6.76
C ILE A 39 1.68 18.18 6.87
N THR A 40 0.72 18.99 6.44
CA THR A 40 -0.71 18.63 6.39
C THR A 40 -0.95 17.49 5.41
N ALA A 41 -0.33 17.54 4.22
CA ALA A 41 -0.40 16.46 3.24
C ALA A 41 0.11 15.13 3.81
N ARG A 42 1.27 15.15 4.46
CA ARG A 42 1.86 13.99 5.14
C ARG A 42 0.90 13.39 6.16
N ASP A 43 0.28 14.21 7.00
CA ASP A 43 -0.61 13.74 8.07
C ASP A 43 -1.87 13.08 7.49
N HIS A 44 -2.46 13.69 6.47
CA HIS A 44 -3.58 13.10 5.74
C HIS A 44 -3.22 11.78 5.05
N TYR A 45 -2.10 11.71 4.32
CA TYR A 45 -1.68 10.46 3.69
C TYR A 45 -1.30 9.38 4.71
N THR A 46 -0.80 9.76 5.89
CA THR A 46 -0.56 8.82 7.00
C THR A 46 -1.88 8.21 7.48
N VAL A 47 -2.91 9.04 7.71
CA VAL A 47 -4.26 8.56 8.07
C VAL A 47 -4.83 7.64 6.99
N ALA A 48 -4.72 8.02 5.71
CA ALA A 48 -5.17 7.21 4.60
C ALA A 48 -4.44 5.84 4.57
N SER A 49 -3.12 5.82 4.72
CA SER A 49 -2.33 4.59 4.71
C SER A 49 -2.75 3.63 5.83
N SER A 50 -2.90 4.13 7.06
CA SER A 50 -3.31 3.33 8.22
C SER A 50 -4.73 2.76 8.06
N CYS A 51 -5.66 3.55 7.50
CA CYS A 51 -7.02 3.10 7.22
C CYS A 51 -7.03 1.95 6.20
N ALA A 52 -6.37 2.13 5.06
CA ALA A 52 -6.31 1.12 4.02
C ALA A 52 -5.57 -0.14 4.46
N GLU A 53 -4.47 0.00 5.20
CA GLU A 53 -3.70 -1.13 5.73
C GLU A 53 -4.53 -1.96 6.74
N THR A 54 -5.30 -1.28 7.60
CA THR A 54 -6.19 -1.95 8.56
C THR A 54 -7.24 -2.78 7.84
N LEU A 55 -7.91 -2.22 6.83
CA LEU A 55 -8.91 -2.94 6.04
C LEU A 55 -8.28 -4.09 5.24
N LEU A 56 -7.11 -3.86 4.64
CA LEU A 56 -6.37 -4.88 3.92
C LEU A 56 -6.04 -6.08 4.82
N ALA A 57 -5.57 -5.82 6.04
CA ALA A 57 -5.30 -6.86 7.03
C ALA A 57 -6.57 -7.60 7.46
N GLN A 58 -7.70 -6.91 7.60
CA GLN A 58 -8.97 -7.55 7.97
C GLN A 58 -9.48 -8.47 6.85
N PHE A 59 -9.56 -7.96 5.62
CA PHE A 59 -10.10 -8.72 4.49
C PHE A 59 -9.18 -9.87 4.05
N SER A 60 -7.88 -9.80 4.30
CA SER A 60 -6.94 -10.90 3.99
C SER A 60 -7.01 -12.04 5.00
N ASN A 61 -7.65 -11.86 6.15
CA ASN A 61 -7.73 -12.88 7.21
C ASN A 61 -9.10 -13.58 7.29
N ILE A 62 -10.02 -13.32 6.35
CA ILE A 62 -11.35 -13.94 6.30
C ILE A 62 -11.52 -14.82 5.05
N PRO A 63 -12.43 -15.82 5.07
CA PRO A 63 -12.64 -16.71 3.94
C PRO A 63 -12.95 -15.96 2.64
N ILE A 64 -12.19 -16.28 1.59
CA ILE A 64 -12.30 -15.60 0.30
C ILE A 64 -13.60 -16.00 -0.39
N ASN A 65 -14.35 -14.97 -0.79
CA ASN A 65 -15.49 -15.06 -1.67
C ASN A 65 -15.48 -13.86 -2.62
N GLN A 66 -16.47 -13.76 -3.52
CA GLN A 66 -16.49 -12.69 -4.51
C GLN A 66 -16.55 -11.28 -3.90
N SER A 67 -17.29 -11.09 -2.79
CA SER A 67 -17.39 -9.80 -2.12
C SER A 67 -16.06 -9.43 -1.44
N VAL A 68 -15.46 -10.37 -0.71
CA VAL A 68 -14.14 -10.18 -0.07
C VAL A 68 -13.04 -9.92 -1.11
N THR A 69 -13.08 -10.63 -2.24
CA THR A 69 -12.14 -10.43 -3.36
C THR A 69 -12.20 -9.00 -3.88
N ARG A 70 -13.41 -8.46 -4.11
CA ARG A 70 -13.60 -7.07 -4.52
C ARG A 70 -13.09 -6.11 -3.43
N SER A 71 -13.43 -6.34 -2.17
CA SER A 71 -12.94 -5.49 -1.07
C SER A 71 -11.42 -5.47 -0.98
N LEU A 72 -10.76 -6.63 -1.11
CA LEU A 72 -9.31 -6.73 -1.15
C LEU A 72 -8.70 -5.93 -2.30
N GLU A 73 -9.28 -6.03 -3.50
CA GLU A 73 -8.83 -5.24 -4.67
C GLU A 73 -8.84 -3.74 -4.37
N HIS A 74 -9.94 -3.22 -3.81
CA HIS A 74 -10.04 -1.81 -3.40
C HIS A 74 -9.05 -1.44 -2.29
N CYS A 75 -8.88 -2.29 -1.28
CA CYS A 75 -7.95 -2.03 -0.18
C CYS A 75 -6.48 -2.03 -0.64
N ILE A 76 -6.10 -2.94 -1.55
CA ILE A 76 -4.74 -2.97 -2.13
C ILE A 76 -4.48 -1.67 -2.89
N ALA A 77 -5.41 -1.26 -3.75
CA ALA A 77 -5.27 -0.02 -4.51
C ALA A 77 -5.19 1.21 -3.58
N ALA A 78 -6.07 1.29 -2.59
CA ALA A 78 -6.11 2.38 -1.61
C ALA A 78 -4.81 2.48 -0.81
N PHE A 79 -4.27 1.35 -0.36
CA PHE A 79 -3.02 1.28 0.39
C PHE A 79 -1.83 1.75 -0.45
N VAL A 80 -1.73 1.29 -1.70
CA VAL A 80 -0.65 1.70 -2.61
C VAL A 80 -0.72 3.19 -2.92
N VAL A 81 -1.90 3.73 -3.20
CA VAL A 81 -2.05 5.16 -3.47
C VAL A 81 -1.61 5.99 -2.26
N ALA A 82 -2.08 5.67 -1.06
CA ALA A 82 -1.74 6.41 0.15
C ALA A 82 -0.23 6.35 0.46
N THR A 83 0.38 5.17 0.38
CA THR A 83 1.80 4.99 0.71
C THR A 83 2.73 5.62 -0.33
N LEU A 84 2.39 5.58 -1.62
CA LEU A 84 3.17 6.26 -2.66
C LEU A 84 3.04 7.78 -2.55
N ASN A 85 1.84 8.32 -2.31
CA ASN A 85 1.66 9.75 -2.08
C ASN A 85 2.43 10.24 -0.85
N LEU A 86 2.47 9.44 0.22
CA LEU A 86 3.25 9.75 1.42
C LEU A 86 4.76 9.72 1.14
N ALA A 87 5.24 8.75 0.36
CA ALA A 87 6.63 8.71 -0.09
C ALA A 87 7.00 9.92 -0.96
N ASP A 88 6.12 10.31 -1.89
CA ASP A 88 6.28 11.50 -2.72
C ASP A 88 6.33 12.78 -1.87
N THR A 89 5.44 12.90 -0.89
CA THR A 89 5.47 13.99 0.09
C THR A 89 6.82 14.07 0.80
N PHE A 90 7.34 12.96 1.30
CA PHE A 90 8.66 12.96 1.95
C PHE A 90 9.81 13.32 0.99
N LYS A 91 9.72 12.97 -0.29
CA LYS A 91 10.71 13.42 -1.30
C LYS A 91 10.70 14.94 -1.45
N VAL A 92 9.52 15.55 -1.59
CA VAL A 92 9.40 17.01 -1.71
C VAL A 92 9.88 17.70 -0.42
N MET A 93 9.62 17.11 0.74
CA MET A 93 10.13 17.59 2.04
C MET A 93 11.66 17.40 2.22
N GLN A 94 12.39 16.90 1.23
CA GLN A 94 13.82 16.60 1.32
C GLN A 94 14.16 15.58 2.43
N LYS A 95 13.30 14.58 2.62
CA LYS A 95 13.46 13.49 3.62
C LYS A 95 13.53 12.12 2.93
N PRO A 96 14.60 11.84 2.17
CA PRO A 96 14.71 10.61 1.36
C PRO A 96 14.68 9.33 2.22
N ASP A 97 15.21 9.32 3.45
CA ASP A 97 15.12 8.16 4.35
C ASP A 97 13.68 7.78 4.69
N LYS A 98 12.81 8.78 4.89
CA LYS A 98 11.39 8.57 5.18
C LYS A 98 10.64 8.12 3.93
N ALA A 99 10.95 8.69 2.77
CA ALA A 99 10.40 8.22 1.50
C ALA A 99 10.77 6.75 1.23
N CYS A 100 12.05 6.39 1.36
CA CYS A 100 12.54 5.03 1.24
C CYS A 100 11.84 4.07 2.21
N THR A 101 11.63 4.50 3.47
CA THR A 101 10.90 3.70 4.47
C THR A 101 9.49 3.34 4.01
N TRP A 102 8.75 4.29 3.46
CA TRP A 102 7.37 4.07 3.01
C TRP A 102 7.29 3.26 1.71
N LEU A 103 8.22 3.44 0.78
CA LEU A 103 8.32 2.60 -0.41
C LEU A 103 8.63 1.14 -0.05
N CYS A 104 9.59 0.93 0.85
CA CYS A 104 9.93 -0.40 1.35
C CYS A 104 8.74 -1.05 2.05
N HIS A 105 8.06 -0.30 2.92
CA HIS A 105 6.90 -0.78 3.65
C HIS A 105 5.77 -1.21 2.72
N ALA A 106 5.43 -0.39 1.73
CA ALA A 106 4.40 -0.71 0.73
C ALA A 106 4.74 -2.02 0.02
N HIS A 107 5.97 -2.15 -0.48
CA HIS A 107 6.42 -3.35 -1.17
C HIS A 107 6.36 -4.59 -0.28
N GLN A 108 6.93 -4.53 0.93
CA GLN A 108 6.92 -5.64 1.91
C GLN A 108 5.51 -6.14 2.22
N ARG A 109 4.54 -5.23 2.39
CA ARG A 109 3.15 -5.61 2.63
C ARG A 109 2.54 -6.35 1.45
N LEU A 110 2.80 -5.91 0.23
CA LEU A 110 2.34 -6.62 -0.96
C LEU A 110 3.07 -7.95 -1.19
N SER A 111 4.37 -8.04 -0.85
CA SER A 111 5.14 -9.29 -0.86
C SER A 111 4.54 -10.32 0.08
N ALA A 112 4.06 -9.91 1.25
CA ALA A 112 3.38 -10.81 2.18
C ALA A 112 2.09 -11.39 1.58
N LEU A 113 1.31 -10.56 0.85
CA LEU A 113 0.11 -11.00 0.14
C LEU A 113 0.41 -11.90 -1.06
N LEU A 114 1.57 -11.78 -1.70
CA LEU A 114 2.01 -12.73 -2.72
C LEU A 114 2.27 -14.13 -2.15
N ASN A 115 2.52 -14.25 -0.86
CA ASN A 115 2.65 -15.53 -0.16
C ASN A 115 1.34 -16.01 0.49
N HIS A 116 0.22 -15.34 0.21
CA HIS A 116 -1.09 -15.69 0.76
C HIS A 116 -1.52 -17.11 0.30
N PRO A 117 -2.15 -17.94 1.16
CA PRO A 117 -2.55 -19.31 0.80
C PRO A 117 -3.53 -19.36 -0.38
N GLU A 118 -4.45 -18.41 -0.45
CA GLU A 118 -5.45 -18.33 -1.52
C GLU A 118 -4.86 -17.76 -2.82
N GLN A 119 -4.94 -18.54 -3.91
CA GLN A 119 -4.41 -18.14 -5.22
C GLN A 119 -5.04 -16.86 -5.76
N GLN A 120 -6.33 -16.65 -5.49
CA GLN A 120 -7.05 -15.47 -5.95
C GLN A 120 -6.45 -14.18 -5.37
N VAL A 121 -6.07 -14.19 -4.09
CA VAL A 121 -5.41 -13.04 -3.44
C VAL A 121 -4.04 -12.76 -4.07
N ARG A 122 -3.26 -13.82 -4.35
CA ARG A 122 -1.97 -13.67 -5.03
C ARG A 122 -2.12 -13.01 -6.40
N ILE A 123 -3.15 -13.38 -7.16
CA ILE A 123 -3.42 -12.79 -8.49
C ILE A 123 -3.78 -11.30 -8.38
N LEU A 124 -4.63 -10.91 -7.42
CA LEU A 124 -5.03 -9.51 -7.22
C LEU A 124 -3.84 -8.59 -6.94
N VAL A 125 -2.88 -9.04 -6.14
CA VAL A 125 -1.79 -8.19 -5.69
C VAL A 125 -0.68 -8.01 -6.75
N LEU A 126 -0.55 -8.91 -7.73
CA LEU A 126 0.57 -8.92 -8.69
C LEU A 126 0.79 -7.57 -9.39
N HIS A 127 -0.27 -6.95 -9.90
CA HIS A 127 -0.17 -5.66 -10.60
C HIS A 127 0.43 -4.58 -9.70
N HIS A 128 -0.08 -4.48 -8.47
CA HIS A 128 0.35 -3.50 -7.48
C HIS A 128 1.73 -3.81 -6.91
N HIS A 129 2.08 -5.08 -6.76
CA HIS A 129 3.41 -5.52 -6.37
C HIS A 129 4.46 -5.08 -7.40
N HIS A 130 4.23 -5.31 -8.69
CA HIS A 130 5.10 -4.82 -9.76
C HIS A 130 5.22 -3.28 -9.75
N LYS A 131 4.13 -2.56 -9.49
CA LYS A 131 4.15 -1.10 -9.39
C LYS A 131 5.06 -0.62 -8.24
N THR A 132 4.92 -1.20 -7.05
CA THR A 132 5.76 -0.84 -5.90
C THR A 132 7.23 -1.22 -6.11
N TYR A 133 7.50 -2.34 -6.78
CA TYR A 133 8.85 -2.68 -7.23
C TYR A 133 9.43 -1.60 -8.16
N TYR A 134 8.69 -1.19 -9.18
CA TYR A 134 9.14 -0.16 -10.12
C TYR A 134 9.46 1.17 -9.41
N GLU A 135 8.62 1.60 -8.48
CA GLU A 135 8.86 2.82 -7.70
C GLU A 135 10.10 2.71 -6.79
N LEU A 136 10.39 1.53 -6.23
CA LEU A 136 11.65 1.28 -5.50
C LEU A 136 12.88 1.40 -6.41
N VAL A 137 12.84 0.77 -7.60
CA VAL A 137 13.93 0.86 -8.59
C VAL A 137 14.16 2.29 -9.04
N LYS A 138 13.08 3.02 -9.35
CA LYS A 138 13.11 4.43 -9.71
C LYS A 138 13.66 5.29 -8.58
N PHE A 139 13.29 5.01 -7.33
CA PHE A 139 13.85 5.73 -6.18
C PHE A 139 15.35 5.49 -6.04
N ALA A 140 15.81 4.23 -6.16
CA ALA A 140 17.22 3.88 -6.06
C ALA A 140 18.08 4.58 -7.11
N SER A 141 17.61 4.68 -8.36
CA SER A 141 18.36 5.37 -9.43
C SER A 141 18.53 6.87 -9.17
N MET A 142 17.57 7.51 -8.50
CA MET A 142 17.68 8.91 -8.07
C MET A 142 18.51 9.08 -6.79
N ALA A 143 18.60 8.03 -5.98
CA ALA A 143 19.29 8.03 -4.68
C ALA A 143 20.75 7.56 -4.78
N SER A 144 21.39 7.63 -5.95
CA SER A 144 22.79 7.22 -6.17
C SER A 144 23.80 7.92 -5.24
N ALA A 145 23.48 9.12 -4.77
CA ALA A 145 24.23 9.85 -3.76
C ALA A 145 24.07 9.30 -2.32
N PHE A 146 23.19 8.32 -2.10
CA PHE A 146 22.85 7.76 -0.79
C PHE A 146 23.01 6.23 -0.77
N PRO A 147 24.25 5.71 -0.71
CA PRO A 147 24.52 4.26 -0.78
C PRO A 147 23.79 3.42 0.28
N THR A 148 23.55 3.98 1.46
CA THR A 148 22.81 3.31 2.55
C THR A 148 21.36 3.03 2.17
N LEU A 149 20.71 3.94 1.42
CA LEU A 149 19.34 3.75 0.95
C LEU A 149 19.28 2.68 -0.15
N ILE A 150 20.25 2.67 -1.05
CA ILE A 150 20.37 1.64 -2.09
C ILE A 150 20.57 0.27 -1.45
N ASN A 151 21.48 0.15 -0.48
CA ASN A 151 21.72 -1.11 0.23
C ASN A 151 20.45 -1.64 0.92
N ARG A 152 19.66 -0.76 1.54
CA ARG A 152 18.38 -1.13 2.14
C ARG A 152 17.38 -1.67 1.12
N ILE A 153 17.28 -1.02 -0.04
CA ILE A 153 16.40 -1.48 -1.12
C ILE A 153 16.90 -2.82 -1.68
N ASN A 154 18.20 -2.97 -1.91
CA ASN A 154 18.79 -4.21 -2.39
C ASN A 154 18.58 -5.37 -1.42
N GLN A 155 18.73 -5.14 -0.11
CA GLN A 155 18.42 -6.16 0.91
C GLN A 155 16.96 -6.59 0.85
N LEU A 156 16.03 -5.63 0.77
CA LEU A 156 14.61 -5.91 0.63
C LEU A 156 14.30 -6.75 -0.62
N LEU A 157 14.92 -6.41 -1.76
CA LEU A 157 14.69 -7.11 -3.02
C LEU A 157 15.39 -8.46 -3.10
N ALA A 158 16.52 -8.64 -2.40
CA ALA A 158 17.26 -9.90 -2.35
C ALA A 158 16.48 -11.01 -1.63
N ASP A 159 15.67 -10.64 -0.64
CA ASP A 159 14.81 -11.57 0.12
C ASP A 159 13.55 -12.01 -0.67
N HIS A 160 13.40 -11.57 -1.93
CA HIS A 160 12.20 -11.80 -2.73
C HIS A 160 12.26 -13.12 -3.54
N PRO A 161 11.20 -13.97 -3.54
CA PRO A 161 11.18 -15.29 -4.19
C PRO A 161 11.36 -15.28 -5.72
N HIS A 162 11.13 -14.14 -6.37
CA HIS A 162 11.51 -13.91 -7.76
C HIS A 162 12.72 -13.00 -7.71
N LYS A 163 13.92 -13.56 -7.97
CA LYS A 163 15.18 -12.82 -8.03
C LYS A 163 15.11 -11.77 -9.14
N THR A 164 14.53 -10.62 -8.85
CA THR A 164 14.66 -9.44 -9.71
C THR A 164 16.08 -8.94 -9.54
N GLN A 165 16.75 -8.60 -10.66
CA GLN A 165 18.16 -8.20 -10.67
C GLN A 165 18.43 -7.14 -9.60
N LEU A 166 19.49 -7.36 -8.81
CA LEU A 166 19.96 -6.39 -7.82
C LEU A 166 20.34 -5.08 -8.52
N LEU A 167 20.01 -3.96 -7.90
CA LEU A 167 20.31 -2.64 -8.43
C LEU A 167 21.79 -2.32 -8.15
N HIS A 168 22.51 -1.85 -9.18
CA HIS A 168 23.92 -1.48 -9.12
C HIS A 168 24.10 0.02 -8.87
#